data_AF-A0AA39N3D8-F1
#
_entry.id   AF-A0AA39N3D8-F1
#
_cell.length_a   1.000
_cell.length_b   1.000
_cell.length_c   1.000
_cell.angle_alpha   90.00
_cell.angle_beta   90.00
_cell.angle_gamma   90.00
#
_symmetry.space_group_name_H-M   'P 1'
#
loop_
_entity.id
_entity.type
_entity.pdbx_description
1 polymer ?
#
loop_
_entity_poly.entity_id
_entity_poly.type
_entity_poly.pdbx_seq_one_letter_code
_entity_poly.pdbx_strand_id
1 'polypeptide(L)'
;MTVLGEQWDNAEFEWKRRALASFALAILQFLLQMPSDLREKLLSVVDELLTAHRTSDLALGEFNNNWACLQADLIEKQQSGALTASDTDLAYSVAKTVDIVCSAMMNLHIEATNVITESDKKMGILLDTLSLDNTTKERPPLTRIIKKRTHSSTSPEPLTSRKRTKRTASAESASSSSSSSSRSSSPAPKRDYTPLYTWLSNNLYNPYLPASVRSDLCRESGGADVERWFTTARRRIGWTELVKRVPGGRERVVRAAKHYWKGEGEGEEYPGIGVEFALIEKNLKDVYGPRLGGPGEVVKLFGVVPR
;
A
#
# COMPACT_ATOMS: atom_id res chain seq x y z
N MET A 1 33.95 -61.27 -44.79
CA MET A 1 33.28 -60.69 -43.61
C MET A 1 33.71 -59.23 -43.49
N THR A 2 33.12 -58.33 -44.29
CA THR A 2 33.43 -56.88 -44.30
C THR A 2 32.28 -56.15 -45.03
N VAL A 3 31.05 -56.24 -44.52
CA VAL A 3 29.86 -55.56 -45.10
C VAL A 3 28.92 -55.03 -44.01
N LEU A 4 29.45 -54.53 -42.89
CA LEU A 4 28.63 -53.94 -41.80
C LEU A 4 29.16 -52.58 -41.32
N GLY A 5 30.06 -51.93 -42.07
CA GLY A 5 30.65 -50.64 -41.71
C GLY A 5 29.93 -49.40 -42.27
N GLU A 6 29.25 -49.51 -43.41
CA GLU A 6 28.74 -48.33 -44.14
C GLU A 6 27.28 -47.95 -43.83
N GLN A 7 26.58 -48.73 -43.01
CA GLN A 7 25.14 -48.49 -42.76
C GLN A 7 24.88 -47.46 -41.66
N TRP A 8 25.85 -47.23 -40.76
CA TRP A 8 25.69 -46.34 -39.61
C TRP A 8 25.90 -44.85 -39.95
N ASP A 9 26.77 -44.54 -40.91
CA ASP A 9 27.04 -43.15 -41.32
C ASP A 9 25.85 -42.51 -42.05
N ASN A 10 25.04 -43.29 -42.76
CA ASN A 10 23.86 -42.78 -43.44
C ASN A 10 22.74 -42.36 -42.47
N ALA A 11 22.58 -43.07 -41.36
CA ALA A 11 21.59 -42.72 -40.34
C ALA A 11 21.98 -41.42 -39.61
N GLU A 12 23.28 -41.23 -39.35
CA GLU A 12 23.79 -40.01 -38.71
C GLU A 12 23.64 -38.78 -39.61
N PHE A 13 23.86 -38.97 -40.91
CA PHE A 13 23.75 -37.90 -41.89
C PHE A 13 22.29 -37.47 -42.14
N GLU A 14 21.35 -38.42 -42.14
CA GLU A 14 19.92 -38.16 -42.35
C GLU A 14 19.28 -37.38 -41.19
N TRP A 15 19.62 -37.65 -39.92
CA TRP A 15 19.07 -36.85 -38.81
C TRP A 15 19.62 -35.43 -38.80
N LYS A 16 20.90 -35.23 -39.14
CA LYS A 16 21.51 -33.90 -39.28
C LYS A 16 20.85 -33.11 -40.41
N ARG A 17 20.56 -33.74 -41.57
CA ARG A 17 19.80 -33.11 -42.66
C ARG A 17 18.38 -32.72 -42.23
N ARG A 18 17.67 -33.58 -41.50
CA ARG A 18 16.31 -33.28 -41.02
C ARG A 18 16.32 -32.16 -39.97
N ALA A 19 17.32 -32.14 -39.09
CA ALA A 19 17.49 -31.07 -38.11
C ALA A 19 17.78 -29.72 -38.79
N LEU A 20 18.68 -29.70 -39.78
CA LEU A 20 18.99 -28.50 -40.54
C LEU A 20 17.82 -28.03 -41.42
N ALA A 21 17.07 -28.95 -42.02
CA ALA A 21 15.87 -28.61 -42.80
C ALA A 21 14.74 -28.05 -41.91
N SER A 22 14.53 -28.63 -40.72
CA SER A 22 13.59 -28.13 -39.72
C SER A 22 13.99 -26.73 -39.22
N PHE A 23 15.28 -26.52 -38.97
CA PHE A 23 15.83 -25.22 -38.57
C PHE A 23 15.71 -24.17 -39.69
N ALA A 24 16.00 -24.54 -40.94
CA ALA A 24 15.84 -23.66 -42.10
C ALA A 24 14.37 -23.31 -42.36
N LEU A 25 13.44 -24.25 -42.16
CA LEU A 25 12.00 -23.99 -42.24
C LEU A 25 11.53 -23.10 -41.09
N ALA A 26 12.04 -23.28 -39.87
CA ALA A 26 11.76 -22.39 -38.75
C ALA A 26 12.26 -20.97 -38.99
N ILE A 27 13.45 -20.81 -39.58
CA ILE A 27 14.00 -19.50 -39.97
C ILE A 27 13.19 -18.89 -41.12
N LEU A 28 12.83 -19.66 -42.14
CA LEU A 28 12.01 -19.16 -43.25
C LEU A 28 10.60 -18.78 -42.80
N GLN A 29 10.02 -19.52 -41.86
CA GLN A 29 8.73 -19.20 -41.25
C GLN A 29 8.83 -17.97 -40.36
N PHE A 30 9.93 -17.79 -39.61
CA PHE A 30 10.22 -16.57 -38.86
C PHE A 30 10.45 -15.35 -39.76
N LEU A 31 11.10 -15.53 -40.92
CA LEU A 31 11.34 -14.47 -41.91
C LEU A 31 10.10 -14.13 -42.76
N LEU A 32 9.19 -15.09 -42.98
CA LEU A 32 7.86 -14.86 -43.57
C LEU A 32 6.88 -14.21 -42.59
N GLN A 33 7.21 -14.17 -41.30
CA GLN A 33 6.43 -13.54 -40.23
C GLN A 33 6.88 -12.09 -39.92
N MET A 34 7.40 -11.37 -40.91
CA MET A 34 7.70 -9.94 -40.79
C MET A 34 7.21 -9.21 -42.05
N PRO A 35 6.39 -8.14 -41.95
CA PRO A 35 6.09 -7.30 -40.78
C PRO A 35 4.59 -7.25 -40.43
N SER A 36 4.23 -7.69 -39.23
CA SER A 36 3.22 -6.93 -38.47
C SER A 36 3.88 -5.58 -38.17
N ASP A 37 3.18 -4.46 -38.37
CA ASP A 37 3.73 -3.14 -38.08
C ASP A 37 4.39 -3.17 -36.69
N LEU A 38 5.61 -2.66 -36.56
CA LEU A 38 6.32 -2.55 -35.26
C LEU A 38 5.38 -1.99 -34.18
N ARG A 39 4.53 -1.07 -34.60
CA ARG A 39 3.44 -0.48 -33.83
C ARG A 39 2.43 -1.49 -33.31
N GLU A 40 1.95 -2.44 -34.13
CA GLU A 40 1.04 -3.50 -33.68
C GLU A 40 1.70 -4.39 -32.63
N LYS A 41 2.96 -4.78 -32.85
CA LYS A 41 3.74 -5.55 -31.87
C LYS A 41 3.88 -4.79 -30.56
N LEU A 42 4.23 -3.50 -30.63
CA LEU A 42 4.32 -2.65 -29.43
C LEU A 42 2.98 -2.54 -28.68
N LEU A 43 1.87 -2.49 -29.40
CA LEU A 43 0.54 -2.43 -28.80
C LEU A 43 0.09 -3.78 -28.21
N SER A 44 0.55 -4.91 -28.74
CA SER A 44 0.20 -6.26 -28.23
C SER A 44 1.00 -6.67 -27.00
N VAL A 45 2.21 -6.12 -26.78
CA VAL A 45 3.11 -6.48 -25.66
C VAL A 45 2.42 -6.56 -24.31
N VAL A 46 1.56 -5.58 -23.98
CA VAL A 46 0.92 -5.53 -22.66
C VAL A 46 -0.09 -6.66 -22.51
N ASP A 47 -0.83 -6.99 -23.58
CA ASP A 47 -1.79 -8.09 -23.57
C ASP A 47 -1.08 -9.45 -23.56
N GLU A 48 0.03 -9.57 -24.28
CA GLU A 48 0.91 -10.75 -24.27
C GLU A 48 1.49 -10.99 -22.88
N LEU A 49 1.96 -9.95 -22.18
CA LEU A 49 2.45 -10.03 -20.81
C LEU A 49 1.36 -10.56 -19.86
N LEU A 50 0.16 -9.98 -19.91
CA LEU A 50 -0.95 -10.36 -19.05
C LEU A 50 -1.44 -11.78 -19.35
N THR A 51 -1.44 -12.19 -20.62
CA THR A 51 -1.79 -13.54 -21.06
C THR A 51 -0.75 -14.55 -20.62
N ALA A 52 0.54 -14.25 -20.79
CA ALA A 52 1.64 -15.08 -20.35
C ALA A 52 1.58 -15.32 -18.83
N HIS A 53 1.37 -14.25 -18.06
CA HIS A 53 1.27 -14.35 -16.59
C HIS A 53 0.11 -15.23 -16.11
N ARG A 54 -1.02 -15.23 -16.82
CA ARG A 54 -2.18 -16.06 -16.45
C ARG A 54 -2.03 -17.53 -16.83
N THR A 55 -1.15 -17.84 -17.78
CA THR A 55 -1.08 -19.16 -18.41
C THR A 55 -0.08 -20.06 -17.71
N SER A 56 1.20 -19.69 -17.68
CA SER A 56 2.25 -20.49 -17.05
C SER A 56 3.58 -19.74 -16.96
N ASP A 57 4.49 -20.23 -16.12
CA ASP A 57 5.87 -19.72 -16.05
C ASP A 57 6.64 -19.90 -17.36
N LEU A 58 6.34 -20.96 -18.13
CA LEU A 58 6.93 -21.18 -19.46
C LEU A 58 6.50 -20.09 -20.45
N ALA A 59 5.23 -19.71 -20.44
CA ALA A 59 4.70 -18.64 -21.29
C ALA A 59 5.34 -17.28 -20.94
N LEU A 60 5.68 -17.05 -19.67
CA LEU A 60 6.42 -15.85 -19.27
C LEU A 60 7.86 -15.86 -19.79
N GLY A 61 8.49 -17.03 -19.86
CA GLY A 61 9.79 -17.21 -20.52
C GLY A 61 9.74 -16.91 -22.02
N GLU A 62 8.71 -17.38 -22.71
CA GLU A 62 8.46 -17.07 -24.12
C GLU A 62 8.23 -15.57 -24.35
N PHE A 63 7.40 -14.95 -23.52
CA PHE A 63 7.19 -13.49 -23.54
C PHE A 63 8.52 -12.74 -23.38
N ASN A 64 9.36 -13.13 -22.41
CA ASN A 64 10.64 -12.46 -22.18
C ASN A 64 11.59 -12.57 -23.38
N ASN A 65 11.61 -13.72 -24.06
CA ASN A 65 12.37 -13.89 -25.30
C ASN A 65 11.83 -13.00 -26.42
N ASN A 66 10.51 -12.95 -26.61
CA ASN A 66 9.87 -12.08 -27.61
C ASN A 66 10.13 -10.60 -27.33
N TRP A 67 10.07 -10.19 -26.06
CA TRP A 67 10.39 -8.84 -25.62
C TRP A 67 11.86 -8.47 -25.89
N ALA A 68 12.80 -9.38 -25.62
CA ALA A 68 14.21 -9.17 -25.93
C ALA A 68 14.47 -9.05 -27.44
N CYS A 69 13.80 -9.88 -28.26
CA CYS A 69 13.84 -9.76 -29.71
C CYS A 69 13.27 -8.41 -30.18
N LEU A 70 12.12 -7.98 -29.65
CA LEU A 70 11.51 -6.69 -29.98
C LEU A 70 12.43 -5.51 -29.61
N GLN A 71 13.13 -5.60 -28.48
CA GLN A 71 14.14 -4.62 -28.09
C GLN A 71 15.32 -4.59 -29.07
N ALA A 72 15.82 -5.75 -29.50
CA ALA A 72 16.89 -5.83 -30.49
C ALA A 72 16.46 -5.22 -31.83
N ASP A 73 15.25 -5.53 -32.30
CA ASP A 73 14.65 -4.96 -33.52
C ASP A 73 14.54 -3.42 -33.43
N LEU A 74 14.13 -2.90 -32.27
CA LEU A 74 14.06 -1.45 -32.02
C LEU A 74 15.44 -0.79 -32.11
N ILE A 75 16.46 -1.41 -31.52
CA ILE A 75 17.84 -0.91 -31.56
C ILE A 75 18.37 -0.91 -33.00
N GLU A 76 18.15 -1.99 -33.75
CA GLU A 76 18.56 -2.09 -35.16
C GLU A 76 17.85 -1.03 -36.04
N LYS A 77 16.55 -0.84 -35.85
CA LYS A 77 15.78 0.20 -36.55
C LYS A 77 16.20 1.62 -36.18
N GLN A 78 16.57 1.84 -34.92
CA GLN A 78 17.11 3.11 -34.46
C GLN A 78 18.48 3.40 -35.10
N GLN A 79 19.37 2.39 -35.16
CA GLN A 79 20.70 2.52 -35.76
C GLN A 79 20.66 2.74 -37.27
N SER A 80 19.72 2.11 -37.96
CA SER A 80 19.49 2.30 -39.40
C SER A 80 18.76 3.60 -39.75
N GLY A 81 18.28 4.36 -38.75
CA GLY A 81 17.49 5.57 -38.97
C GLY A 81 16.08 5.30 -39.53
N ALA A 82 15.61 4.06 -39.50
CA ALA A 82 14.29 3.66 -39.97
C ALA A 82 13.18 3.91 -38.93
N LEU A 83 13.54 4.24 -37.69
CA LEU A 83 12.59 4.47 -36.59
C LEU A 83 12.06 5.91 -36.60
N THR A 84 10.74 6.08 -36.66
CA THR A 84 10.13 7.41 -36.56
C THR A 84 10.13 7.90 -35.10
N ALA A 85 10.03 9.22 -34.89
CA ALA A 85 9.89 9.79 -33.54
C ALA A 85 8.62 9.24 -32.84
N SER A 86 7.53 9.06 -33.59
CA SER A 86 6.28 8.49 -33.07
C SER A 86 6.45 7.05 -32.58
N ASP A 87 7.24 6.23 -33.27
CA ASP A 87 7.49 4.84 -32.88
C ASP A 87 8.36 4.77 -31.62
N THR A 88 9.31 5.71 -31.49
CA THR A 88 10.17 5.84 -30.32
C THR A 88 9.37 6.23 -29.07
N ASP A 89 8.48 7.22 -29.19
CA ASP A 89 7.58 7.65 -28.12
C ASP A 89 6.64 6.51 -27.69
N LEU A 90 6.10 5.76 -28.67
CA LEU A 90 5.26 4.60 -28.40
C LEU A 90 6.04 3.51 -27.66
N ALA A 91 7.25 3.16 -28.12
CA ALA A 91 8.10 2.17 -27.47
C ALA A 91 8.42 2.55 -26.02
N TYR A 92 8.75 3.81 -25.77
CA TYR A 92 8.98 4.32 -24.41
C TYR A 92 7.71 4.23 -23.54
N SER A 93 6.55 4.61 -24.10
CA SER A 93 5.26 4.52 -23.39
C SER A 93 4.89 3.07 -23.05
N VAL A 94 5.11 2.13 -23.96
CA VAL A 94 4.87 0.70 -23.75
C VAL A 94 5.81 0.15 -22.69
N ALA A 95 7.12 0.42 -22.79
CA ALA A 95 8.10 -0.02 -21.80
C ALA A 95 7.77 0.48 -20.39
N LYS A 96 7.37 1.76 -20.26
CA LYS A 96 6.91 2.33 -18.98
C LYS A 96 5.64 1.67 -18.46
N THR A 97 4.71 1.32 -19.35
CA THR A 97 3.48 0.62 -18.96
C THR A 97 3.79 -0.78 -18.43
N VAL A 98 4.66 -1.53 -19.13
CA VAL A 98 5.14 -2.84 -18.68
C VAL A 98 5.81 -2.75 -17.32
N ASP A 99 6.68 -1.76 -17.09
CA ASP A 99 7.34 -1.54 -15.79
C ASP A 99 6.35 -1.31 -14.65
N ILE A 100 5.34 -0.47 -14.87
CA ILE A 100 4.27 -0.20 -13.89
C ILE A 100 3.47 -1.48 -13.60
N VAL A 101 3.11 -2.24 -14.63
CA VAL A 101 2.34 -3.49 -14.50
C VAL A 101 3.14 -4.53 -13.72
N CYS A 102 4.41 -4.76 -14.07
CA CYS A 102 5.30 -5.69 -13.36
C CYS A 102 5.48 -5.28 -11.89
N SER A 103 5.71 -3.99 -11.63
CA SER A 103 5.83 -3.45 -10.27
C SER A 103 4.55 -3.68 -9.45
N ALA A 104 3.38 -3.44 -10.04
CA ALA A 104 2.10 -3.67 -9.39
C ALA A 104 1.87 -5.15 -9.07
N MET A 105 2.20 -6.05 -10.00
CA MET A 105 2.07 -7.49 -9.83
C MET A 105 3.02 -8.03 -8.75
N MET A 106 4.26 -7.56 -8.71
CA MET A 106 5.22 -7.93 -7.67
C MET A 106 4.75 -7.47 -6.28
N ASN A 107 4.26 -6.24 -6.17
CA ASN A 107 3.70 -5.72 -4.92
C ASN A 107 2.49 -6.53 -4.45
N LEU A 108 1.60 -6.92 -5.38
CA LEU A 108 0.44 -7.75 -5.07
C LEU A 108 0.87 -9.15 -4.58
N HIS A 109 1.90 -9.74 -5.19
CA HIS A 109 2.44 -11.03 -4.79
C HIS A 109 3.05 -10.98 -3.37
N ILE A 110 3.83 -9.94 -3.07
CA ILE A 110 4.40 -9.71 -1.73
C ILE A 110 3.27 -9.58 -0.70
N GLU A 111 2.24 -8.80 -0.99
CA GLU A 111 1.12 -8.64 -0.05
C GLU A 111 0.33 -9.94 0.15
N ALA A 112 0.07 -10.68 -0.92
CA ALA A 112 -0.60 -11.97 -0.84
C ALA A 112 0.19 -12.99 0.02
N THR A 113 1.51 -13.06 -0.16
CA THR A 113 2.36 -13.94 0.65
C THR A 113 2.42 -13.51 2.12
N ASN A 114 2.44 -12.20 2.40
CA ASN A 114 2.32 -11.69 3.77
C ASN A 114 1.01 -12.12 4.44
N VAL A 115 -0.13 -11.99 3.75
CA VAL A 115 -1.44 -12.41 4.27
C VAL A 115 -1.49 -13.92 4.52
N ILE A 116 -0.97 -14.73 3.61
CA ILE A 116 -0.90 -16.19 3.76
C ILE A 116 -0.05 -16.55 5.00
N THR A 117 1.16 -16.00 5.10
CA THR A 117 2.05 -16.30 6.23
C THR A 117 1.49 -15.81 7.58
N GLU A 118 0.77 -14.70 7.60
CA GLU A 118 0.07 -14.23 8.81
C GLU A 118 -1.08 -15.17 9.18
N SER A 119 -1.85 -15.64 8.20
CA SER A 119 -2.92 -16.62 8.40
C SER A 119 -2.37 -17.94 8.95
N ASP A 120 -1.28 -18.45 8.38
CA ASP A 120 -0.63 -19.69 8.82
C ASP A 120 -0.12 -19.57 10.25
N LYS A 121 0.49 -18.44 10.61
CA LYS A 121 0.91 -18.15 11.99
C LYS A 121 -0.28 -18.16 12.95
N LYS A 122 -1.40 -17.53 12.59
CA LYS A 122 -2.61 -17.52 13.42
C LYS A 122 -3.20 -18.91 13.59
N MET A 123 -3.25 -19.71 12.53
CA MET A 123 -3.72 -21.09 12.58
C MET A 123 -2.81 -21.96 13.46
N GLY A 124 -1.49 -21.82 13.37
CA GLY A 124 -0.54 -22.52 14.23
C GLY A 124 -0.78 -22.23 15.71
N ILE A 125 -0.94 -20.95 16.08
CA ILE A 125 -1.23 -20.54 17.46
C ILE A 125 -2.54 -21.14 17.97
N LEU A 126 -3.60 -21.18 17.14
CA LEU A 126 -4.88 -21.78 17.53
C LEU A 126 -4.76 -23.29 17.74
N LEU A 127 -4.00 -23.98 16.89
CA LEU A 127 -3.79 -25.43 17.00
C LEU A 127 -2.98 -25.80 18.25
N ASP A 128 -1.96 -25.01 18.58
CA ASP A 128 -1.19 -25.15 19.82
C ASP A 128 -2.06 -24.92 21.05
N THR A 129 -2.94 -23.91 21.00
CA THR A 129 -3.87 -23.60 22.08
C THR A 129 -4.85 -24.76 22.32
N LEU A 130 -5.37 -25.38 21.26
CA LEU A 130 -6.28 -26.53 21.38
C LEU A 130 -5.56 -27.82 21.82
N SER A 131 -4.27 -27.98 21.49
CA SER A 131 -3.48 -29.16 21.89
C SER A 131 -3.16 -29.18 23.39
N LEU A 132 -2.99 -28.01 24.01
CA LEU A 132 -2.65 -27.91 25.44
C LEU A 132 -3.83 -28.26 26.37
N ASP A 133 -5.08 -28.06 25.94
CA ASP A 133 -6.26 -28.33 26.77
C ASP A 133 -6.58 -29.84 26.94
N ASN A 134 -5.95 -30.73 26.17
CA ASN A 134 -6.18 -32.17 26.26
C ASN A 134 -5.21 -32.91 27.21
N THR A 135 -4.23 -32.23 27.79
CA THR A 135 -3.32 -32.84 28.77
C THR A 135 -3.65 -32.37 30.18
N THR A 136 -4.35 -33.23 30.92
CA THR A 136 -4.24 -33.33 32.38
C THR A 136 -4.92 -32.23 33.20
N LYS A 137 -6.25 -32.32 33.29
CA LYS A 137 -6.89 -32.21 34.61
C LYS A 137 -7.60 -33.51 34.93
N GLU A 138 -6.86 -34.39 35.60
CA GLU A 138 -7.41 -35.51 36.36
C GLU A 138 -8.54 -34.97 37.24
N ARG A 139 -9.75 -35.42 36.95
CA ARG A 139 -10.98 -34.98 37.59
C ARG A 139 -10.89 -35.40 39.07
N PRO A 140 -10.86 -34.47 40.04
CA PRO A 140 -10.89 -34.88 41.44
C PRO A 140 -12.18 -35.67 41.72
N PRO A 141 -12.10 -36.73 42.54
CA PRO A 141 -13.22 -37.64 42.76
C PRO A 141 -14.43 -36.89 43.32
N LEU A 142 -15.57 -37.09 42.67
CA LEU A 142 -16.89 -36.64 43.11
C LEU A 142 -17.23 -37.27 44.47
N THR A 143 -16.85 -36.59 45.55
CA THR A 143 -17.43 -36.85 46.88
C THR A 143 -18.79 -36.19 46.92
N ARG A 144 -19.83 -37.01 46.75
CA ARG A 144 -21.21 -36.71 47.13
C ARG A 144 -21.23 -36.30 48.61
N ILE A 145 -21.29 -34.99 48.88
CA ILE A 145 -21.79 -34.49 50.15
C ILE A 145 -23.16 -33.89 49.88
N ILE A 146 -24.18 -34.70 50.20
CA ILE A 146 -25.56 -34.26 50.33
C ILE A 146 -25.60 -33.30 51.53
N LYS A 147 -25.65 -31.99 51.26
CA LYS A 147 -26.11 -31.00 52.25
C LYS A 147 -27.37 -30.34 51.72
N LYS A 148 -28.50 -30.85 52.20
CA LYS A 148 -29.77 -30.11 52.29
C LYS A 148 -29.53 -28.81 53.06
N ARG A 149 -29.83 -27.66 52.46
CA ARG A 149 -30.24 -26.39 53.11
C ARG A 149 -30.71 -25.45 51.99
N THR A 150 -32.02 -25.34 51.74
CA THR A 150 -32.95 -24.36 52.36
C THR A 150 -32.59 -22.90 52.07
N HIS A 151 -33.27 -22.34 51.06
CA HIS A 151 -33.81 -20.98 50.89
C HIS A 151 -32.95 -19.73 51.20
N SER A 152 -32.82 -18.86 50.19
CA SER A 152 -32.83 -17.36 50.19
C SER A 152 -31.83 -16.86 49.15
N SER A 153 -32.26 -16.38 47.99
CA SER A 153 -32.63 -14.96 47.75
C SER A 153 -31.74 -14.00 48.53
N THR A 154 -30.80 -13.32 47.85
CA THR A 154 -30.52 -11.88 47.97
C THR A 154 -29.28 -11.53 47.13
N SER A 155 -29.54 -10.73 46.09
CA SER A 155 -28.59 -9.94 45.33
C SER A 155 -27.81 -8.96 46.22
N PRO A 156 -26.53 -8.69 45.94
CA PRO A 156 -26.16 -7.27 45.87
C PRO A 156 -25.21 -6.91 44.72
N GLU A 157 -25.48 -5.74 44.14
CA GLU A 157 -24.62 -4.95 43.27
C GLU A 157 -23.29 -4.53 43.94
N PRO A 158 -22.23 -4.23 43.15
CA PRO A 158 -21.13 -3.41 43.62
C PRO A 158 -21.25 -1.96 43.12
N LEU A 159 -21.47 -1.05 44.06
CA LEU A 159 -21.23 0.39 43.94
C LEU A 159 -19.95 0.78 44.70
N THR A 160 -19.48 2.01 44.41
CA THR A 160 -18.39 2.79 45.01
C THR A 160 -17.03 2.64 44.28
N SER A 161 -16.25 3.69 43.98
CA SER A 161 -16.22 5.05 44.52
C SER A 161 -15.57 6.01 43.52
N ARG A 162 -16.35 6.95 42.98
CA ARG A 162 -15.85 8.08 42.14
C ARG A 162 -15.74 9.30 43.04
N LYS A 163 -14.51 9.73 43.30
CA LYS A 163 -14.14 10.91 44.09
C LYS A 163 -14.54 12.19 43.32
N ARG A 164 -15.73 12.71 43.59
CA ARG A 164 -16.26 13.98 43.06
C ARG A 164 -15.91 15.11 44.04
N THR A 165 -14.92 15.92 43.68
CA THR A 165 -14.53 17.12 44.42
C THR A 165 -15.62 18.19 44.27
N LYS A 166 -16.25 18.50 45.39
CA LYS A 166 -17.22 19.57 45.61
C LYS A 166 -16.46 20.89 45.67
N ARG A 167 -16.61 21.77 44.68
CA ARG A 167 -16.34 23.21 44.84
C ARG A 167 -17.67 23.95 44.93
N THR A 168 -17.67 24.81 45.93
CA THR A 168 -18.76 25.54 46.55
C THR A 168 -19.24 26.70 45.68
N ALA A 169 -20.52 26.99 45.85
CA ALA A 169 -21.23 28.12 45.29
C ALA A 169 -20.63 29.47 45.72
N SER A 170 -20.72 30.44 44.82
CA SER A 170 -21.01 31.82 45.18
C SER A 170 -22.08 32.32 44.23
N ALA A 171 -23.19 32.75 44.83
CA ALA A 171 -24.34 33.33 44.19
C ALA A 171 -24.11 34.83 44.06
N GLU A 172 -24.45 35.40 42.90
CA GLU A 172 -24.90 36.79 42.81
C GLU A 172 -25.60 37.00 41.45
N SER A 173 -26.93 36.97 41.53
CA SER A 173 -27.85 38.00 41.03
C SER A 173 -27.51 38.68 39.69
N ALA A 174 -28.16 38.23 38.60
CA ALA A 174 -28.51 39.12 37.49
C ALA A 174 -29.80 38.65 36.79
N SER A 175 -30.85 39.41 37.09
CA SER A 175 -32.08 39.70 36.36
C SER A 175 -32.32 39.06 34.99
N SER A 176 -33.41 38.30 34.95
CA SER A 176 -34.08 37.75 33.78
C SER A 176 -34.61 38.88 32.87
N SER A 177 -34.10 38.94 31.64
CA SER A 177 -34.68 39.72 30.53
C SER A 177 -34.95 38.77 29.36
N SER A 178 -36.16 38.22 29.34
CA SER A 178 -36.68 37.29 28.36
C SER A 178 -36.88 37.98 27.00
N SER A 179 -35.81 38.12 26.23
CA SER A 179 -35.89 38.58 24.84
C SER A 179 -35.98 37.36 23.93
N SER A 180 -37.21 36.98 23.57
CA SER A 180 -37.53 35.98 22.55
C SER A 180 -37.07 36.49 21.18
N SER A 181 -35.76 36.36 20.92
CA SER A 181 -35.19 36.59 19.59
C SER A 181 -35.44 35.34 18.76
N SER A 182 -36.39 35.46 17.84
CA SER A 182 -36.63 34.53 16.74
C SER A 182 -35.30 34.19 16.07
N ARG A 183 -34.74 33.02 16.42
CA ARG A 183 -33.49 32.51 15.87
C ARG A 183 -33.73 32.15 14.42
N SER A 184 -33.54 33.15 13.57
CA SER A 184 -33.37 32.99 12.13
C SER A 184 -32.35 31.88 11.94
N SER A 185 -32.81 30.73 11.42
CA SER A 185 -32.05 29.52 11.20
C SER A 185 -31.07 29.75 10.04
N SER A 186 -30.07 30.59 10.29
CA SER A 186 -28.97 30.78 9.37
C SER A 186 -28.17 29.47 9.36
N PRO A 187 -27.98 28.83 8.19
CA PRO A 187 -27.27 27.57 8.12
C PRO A 187 -25.89 27.73 8.74
N ALA A 188 -25.57 26.88 9.71
CA ALA A 188 -24.26 26.91 10.36
C ALA A 188 -23.17 26.87 9.28
N PRO A 189 -22.16 27.77 9.33
CA PRO A 189 -21.12 27.82 8.33
C PRO A 189 -20.44 26.46 8.23
N LYS A 190 -20.37 25.91 7.01
CA LYS A 190 -19.69 24.64 6.76
C LYS A 190 -18.22 24.80 7.14
N ARG A 191 -17.74 23.95 8.04
CA ARG A 191 -16.33 23.96 8.47
C ARG A 191 -15.45 23.54 7.30
N ASP A 192 -14.53 24.42 6.91
CA ASP A 192 -13.54 24.12 5.90
C ASP A 192 -12.28 23.55 6.56
N TYR A 193 -11.96 22.29 6.25
CA TYR A 193 -10.76 21.62 6.76
C TYR A 193 -9.59 21.66 5.77
N THR A 194 -9.76 22.30 4.61
CA THR A 194 -8.74 22.42 3.56
C THR A 194 -7.43 23.01 4.09
N PRO A 195 -7.43 24.11 4.88
CA PRO A 195 -6.19 24.66 5.43
C PRO A 195 -5.43 23.69 6.33
N LEU A 196 -6.14 22.88 7.14
CA LEU A 196 -5.49 21.93 8.03
C LEU A 196 -4.83 20.78 7.25
N TYR A 197 -5.48 20.32 6.18
CA TYR A 197 -4.92 19.30 5.30
C TYR A 197 -3.67 19.81 4.59
N THR A 198 -3.75 20.98 3.95
CA THR A 198 -2.62 21.59 3.22
C THR A 198 -1.43 21.81 4.16
N TRP A 199 -1.70 22.21 5.40
CA TRP A 199 -0.63 22.31 6.40
C TRP A 199 -0.02 20.95 6.73
N LEU A 200 -0.84 19.92 6.97
CA LEU A 200 -0.37 18.58 7.33
C LEU A 200 0.45 17.94 6.22
N SER A 201 0.07 18.09 4.94
CA SER A 201 0.83 17.56 3.80
C SER A 201 2.22 18.20 3.70
N ASN A 202 2.31 19.50 3.95
CA ASN A 202 3.58 20.24 3.88
C ASN A 202 4.48 20.00 5.10
N ASN A 203 3.90 19.52 6.21
CA ASN A 203 4.58 19.32 7.49
C ASN A 203 4.51 17.86 7.96
N LEU A 204 4.49 16.90 7.04
CA LEU A 204 4.49 15.47 7.37
C LEU A 204 5.68 15.07 8.24
N TYR A 205 6.82 15.76 8.11
CA TYR A 205 7.99 15.50 8.94
C TYR A 205 7.78 15.79 10.44
N ASN A 206 6.85 16.69 10.79
CA ASN A 206 6.49 17.02 12.16
C ASN A 206 5.02 17.48 12.23
N PRO A 207 4.06 16.55 12.35
CA PRO A 207 2.63 16.86 12.29
C PRO A 207 2.08 17.47 13.60
N TYR A 208 2.95 18.01 14.45
CA TYR A 208 2.58 18.62 15.72
C TYR A 208 2.63 20.14 15.59
N LEU A 209 1.46 20.76 15.69
CA LEU A 209 1.31 22.20 15.54
C LEU A 209 1.99 22.99 16.66
N PRO A 210 2.79 24.02 16.34
CA PRO A 210 3.14 25.04 17.31
C PRO A 210 1.91 25.90 17.66
N ALA A 211 1.95 26.56 18.83
CA ALA A 211 0.79 27.29 19.36
C ALA A 211 0.34 28.46 18.46
N SER A 212 1.28 29.15 17.80
CA SER A 212 1.00 30.24 16.87
C SER A 212 0.18 29.76 15.67
N VAL A 213 0.68 28.73 14.97
CA VAL A 213 0.04 28.16 13.78
C VAL A 213 -1.34 27.59 14.11
N ARG A 214 -1.55 27.06 15.33
CA ARG A 214 -2.86 26.59 15.77
C ARG A 214 -3.92 27.70 15.74
N SER A 215 -3.58 28.90 16.22
CA SER A 215 -4.50 30.04 16.24
C SER A 215 -4.84 30.50 14.82
N ASP A 216 -3.87 30.51 13.92
CA ASP A 216 -4.07 30.90 12.53
C ASP A 216 -4.97 29.91 11.79
N LEU A 217 -4.71 28.60 11.92
CA LEU A 217 -5.55 27.56 11.33
C LEU A 217 -6.96 27.54 11.91
N CYS A 218 -7.13 27.88 13.20
CA CYS A 218 -8.45 27.99 13.82
C CYS A 218 -9.27 29.13 13.19
N ARG A 219 -8.62 30.27 12.92
CA ARG A 219 -9.22 31.42 12.24
C ARG A 219 -9.59 31.08 10.79
N GLU A 220 -8.70 30.41 10.07
CA GLU A 220 -8.90 30.03 8.66
C GLU A 220 -9.98 28.95 8.46
N SER A 221 -10.08 27.99 9.38
CA SER A 221 -11.04 26.88 9.31
C SER A 221 -12.45 27.22 9.81
N GLY A 222 -12.72 28.50 10.10
CA GLY A 222 -14.02 28.95 10.61
C GLY A 222 -14.31 28.46 12.04
N GLY A 223 -13.28 28.37 12.89
CA GLY A 223 -13.42 27.94 14.28
C GLY A 223 -13.57 26.43 14.45
N ALA A 224 -13.03 25.62 13.53
CA ALA A 224 -13.00 24.17 13.70
C ALA A 224 -12.11 23.78 14.89
N ASP A 225 -12.40 22.63 15.50
CA ASP A 225 -11.58 22.05 16.57
C ASP A 225 -10.29 21.45 15.96
N VAL A 226 -9.31 22.34 15.73
CA VAL A 226 -8.02 22.05 15.08
C VAL A 226 -7.28 20.93 15.81
N GLU A 227 -7.22 20.98 17.14
CA GLU A 227 -6.44 20.02 17.94
C GLU A 227 -7.03 18.61 17.88
N ARG A 228 -8.36 18.51 18.00
CA ARG A 228 -9.05 17.24 17.83
C ARG A 228 -8.88 16.70 16.41
N TRP A 229 -8.99 17.55 15.39
CA TRP A 229 -8.79 17.14 14.01
C TRP A 229 -7.38 16.57 13.78
N PHE A 230 -6.32 17.27 14.21
CA PHE A 230 -4.93 16.81 14.07
C PHE A 230 -4.64 15.54 14.87
N THR A 231 -5.29 15.36 16.02
CA THR A 231 -5.18 14.12 16.79
C THR A 231 -5.80 12.93 16.04
N THR A 232 -6.97 13.12 15.43
CA THR A 232 -7.58 12.09 14.59
C THR A 232 -6.78 11.84 13.31
N ALA A 233 -6.30 12.89 12.64
CA ALA A 233 -5.54 12.78 11.40
C ALA A 233 -4.23 11.99 11.61
N ARG A 234 -3.44 12.32 12.65
CA ARG A 234 -2.20 11.59 12.98
C ARG A 234 -2.41 10.13 13.36
N ARG A 235 -3.57 9.77 13.90
CA ARG A 235 -3.92 8.36 14.15
C ARG A 235 -4.24 7.65 12.85
N ARG A 236 -5.06 8.27 12.00
CA ARG A 236 -5.52 7.69 10.73
C ARG A 236 -4.39 7.44 9.74
N ILE A 237 -3.41 8.34 9.65
CA ILE A 237 -2.30 8.17 8.71
C ILE A 237 -1.21 7.22 9.21
N GLY A 238 -1.31 6.72 10.46
CA GLY A 238 -0.33 5.79 11.04
C GLY A 238 0.80 6.43 11.87
N TRP A 239 0.87 7.77 11.93
CA TRP A 239 1.93 8.49 12.66
C TRP A 239 1.97 8.13 14.16
N THR A 240 0.81 8.03 14.80
CA THR A 240 0.73 7.76 16.25
C THR A 240 1.23 6.35 16.59
N GLU A 241 0.95 5.37 15.74
CA GLU A 241 1.40 3.99 15.94
C GLU A 241 2.90 3.83 15.62
N LEU A 242 3.42 4.57 14.63
CA LEU A 242 4.85 4.63 14.36
C LEU A 242 5.64 5.13 15.58
N VAL A 243 5.19 6.21 16.22
CA VAL A 243 5.82 6.78 17.42
C VAL A 243 5.85 5.80 18.60
N LYS A 244 4.86 4.90 18.71
CA LYS A 244 4.84 3.87 19.76
C LYS A 244 5.81 2.73 19.50
N ARG A 245 5.97 2.33 18.23
CA ARG A 245 6.82 1.20 17.83
C ARG A 245 8.31 1.54 17.87
N VAL A 246 8.68 2.78 17.57
CA VAL A 246 10.09 3.20 17.51
C VAL A 246 10.64 3.54 18.91
N PRO A 247 11.70 2.86 19.37
CA PRO A 247 12.34 3.19 20.64
C PRO A 247 12.95 4.60 20.60
N GLY A 248 12.78 5.39 21.65
CA GLY A 248 13.11 6.83 21.64
C GLY A 248 11.95 7.74 21.20
N GLY A 249 10.81 7.16 20.87
CA GLY A 249 9.53 7.85 20.79
C GLY A 249 9.50 8.97 19.75
N ARG A 250 8.78 10.06 20.09
CA ARG A 250 8.43 11.12 19.14
C ARG A 250 9.64 11.81 18.53
N GLU A 251 10.63 12.17 19.34
CA GLU A 251 11.77 12.98 18.89
C GLU A 251 12.61 12.23 17.86
N ARG A 252 12.83 10.94 18.08
CA ARG A 252 13.56 10.09 17.13
C ARG A 252 12.81 9.97 15.80
N VAL A 253 11.50 9.72 15.83
CA VAL A 253 10.68 9.64 14.60
C VAL A 253 10.69 10.96 13.85
N VAL A 254 10.57 12.11 14.53
CA VAL A 254 10.62 13.43 13.89
C VAL A 254 12.00 13.70 13.26
N ARG A 255 13.10 13.29 13.91
CA ARG A 255 14.45 13.41 13.34
C ARG A 255 14.60 12.57 12.07
N ALA A 256 14.21 11.30 12.12
CA ALA A 256 14.24 10.40 10.96
C ALA A 256 13.34 10.92 9.82
N ALA A 257 12.19 11.47 10.16
CA ALA A 257 11.27 12.06 9.20
C ALA A 257 11.84 13.32 8.52
N LYS A 258 12.53 14.19 9.27
CA LYS A 258 13.24 15.34 8.69
C LYS A 258 14.33 14.87 7.72
N HIS A 259 15.09 13.85 8.09
CA HIS A 259 16.07 13.26 7.17
C HIS A 259 15.40 12.74 5.89
N TYR A 260 14.32 11.95 6.02
CA TYR A 260 13.62 11.37 4.87
C TYR A 260 13.00 12.41 3.91
N TRP A 261 12.28 13.42 4.43
CA TRP A 261 11.55 14.40 3.60
C TRP A 261 12.31 15.69 3.29
N LYS A 262 13.30 16.09 4.12
CA LYS A 262 14.07 17.34 3.94
C LYS A 262 15.52 17.08 3.55
N GLY A 263 16.03 15.85 3.66
CA GLY A 263 17.45 15.56 3.49
C GLY A 263 18.33 16.20 4.58
N GLU A 264 17.73 16.63 5.69
CA GLU A 264 18.43 17.32 6.77
C GLU A 264 18.89 16.34 7.87
N GLY A 265 20.21 16.34 8.14
CA GLY A 265 20.83 15.70 9.30
C GLY A 265 21.46 14.32 9.03
N GLU A 266 22.44 13.93 9.84
CA GLU A 266 22.96 12.55 9.86
C GLU A 266 21.99 11.67 10.67
N GLY A 267 21.06 11.02 9.98
CA GLY A 267 20.10 10.13 10.62
C GLY A 267 20.71 8.75 10.85
N GLU A 268 20.67 8.25 12.10
CA GLU A 268 20.71 6.80 12.34
C GLU A 268 19.58 6.17 11.54
N GLU A 269 19.93 5.41 10.51
CA GLU A 269 18.98 4.76 9.64
C GLU A 269 18.33 3.60 10.41
N TYR A 270 17.13 3.83 10.92
CA TYR A 270 16.35 2.75 11.51
C TYR A 270 15.85 1.85 10.36
N PRO A 271 16.24 0.57 10.31
CA PRO A 271 15.88 -0.31 9.20
C PRO A 271 14.35 -0.33 9.01
N GLY A 272 13.89 -0.03 7.80
CA GLY A 272 12.47 -0.06 7.44
C GLY A 272 11.65 1.17 7.83
N ILE A 273 12.20 2.20 8.49
CA ILE A 273 11.41 3.40 8.83
C ILE A 273 10.97 4.20 7.60
N GLY A 274 11.76 4.15 6.52
CA GLY A 274 11.42 4.79 5.25
C GLY A 274 10.16 4.19 4.60
N VAL A 275 9.93 2.89 4.76
CA VAL A 275 8.71 2.21 4.26
C VAL A 275 7.48 2.72 5.01
N GLU A 276 7.59 2.91 6.32
CA GLU A 276 6.52 3.46 7.15
C GLU A 276 6.20 4.93 6.78
N PHE A 277 7.21 5.74 6.44
CA PHE A 277 7.01 7.10 5.95
C PHE A 277 6.30 7.14 4.59
N ALA A 278 6.68 6.25 3.65
CA ALA A 278 5.98 6.10 2.38
C ALA A 278 4.51 5.68 2.59
N LEU A 279 4.24 4.78 3.54
CA LEU A 279 2.89 4.35 3.91
C LEU A 279 2.07 5.50 4.52
N ILE A 280 2.67 6.34 5.36
CA ILE A 280 2.03 7.54 5.91
C ILE A 280 1.62 8.51 4.81
N GLU A 281 2.48 8.73 3.81
CA GLU A 281 2.18 9.61 2.67
C GLU A 281 1.02 9.04 1.82
N LYS A 282 1.05 7.74 1.55
CA LYS A 282 -0.05 7.04 0.86
C LYS A 282 -1.36 7.19 1.63
N ASN A 283 -1.37 6.90 2.93
CA ASN A 283 -2.57 7.01 3.77
C ASN A 283 -3.11 8.44 3.82
N LEU A 284 -2.23 9.45 3.82
CA LEU A 284 -2.65 10.85 3.76
C LEU A 284 -3.41 11.14 2.45
N LYS A 285 -2.90 10.66 1.31
CA LYS A 285 -3.53 10.81 -0.01
C LYS A 285 -4.85 10.04 -0.08
N ASP A 286 -4.92 8.82 0.46
CA ASP A 286 -6.14 8.01 0.40
C ASP A 286 -7.26 8.58 1.28
N VAL A 287 -6.94 9.04 2.49
CA VAL A 287 -7.94 9.54 3.45
C VAL A 287 -8.52 10.89 3.05
N TYR A 288 -7.73 11.74 2.40
CA TYR A 288 -8.09 13.14 2.17
C TYR A 288 -8.02 13.59 0.70
N GLY A 289 -7.35 12.86 -0.17
CA GLY A 289 -7.28 13.16 -1.61
C GLY A 289 -8.65 13.28 -2.28
N PRO A 290 -9.59 12.33 -2.06
CA PRO A 290 -10.94 12.43 -2.63
C PRO A 290 -11.78 13.60 -2.09
N ARG A 291 -11.36 14.26 -1.00
CA ARG A 291 -12.11 15.37 -0.39
C ARG A 291 -11.72 16.73 -0.93
N LEU A 292 -10.58 16.84 -1.59
CA LEU A 292 -10.07 18.08 -2.17
C LEU A 292 -10.47 18.24 -3.63
N GLY A 293 -10.58 17.12 -4.34
CA GLY A 293 -11.21 17.08 -5.65
C GLY A 293 -12.64 16.60 -5.49
N GLY A 294 -13.61 17.50 -5.64
CA GLY A 294 -14.86 17.08 -6.27
C GLY A 294 -14.55 16.35 -7.60
N PRO A 295 -15.47 15.57 -8.18
CA PRO A 295 -15.20 14.64 -9.28
C PRO A 295 -14.62 15.18 -10.62
N GLY A 296 -13.99 16.36 -10.68
CA GLY A 296 -13.53 16.98 -11.92
C GLY A 296 -12.18 17.70 -11.89
N GLU A 297 -11.42 17.74 -10.79
CA GLU A 297 -10.19 18.56 -10.76
C GLU A 297 -8.95 17.79 -10.29
N VAL A 298 -8.40 17.00 -11.21
CA VAL A 298 -7.06 16.41 -11.09
C VAL A 298 -6.03 17.51 -11.40
N VAL A 299 -5.75 18.37 -10.41
CA VAL A 299 -4.61 19.30 -10.52
C VAL A 299 -3.34 18.48 -10.29
N LYS A 300 -2.54 18.32 -11.36
CA LYS A 300 -1.14 17.90 -11.31
C LYS A 300 -0.34 18.86 -10.41
N LEU A 301 -0.28 18.57 -9.11
CA LEU A 301 0.58 19.28 -8.17
C LEU A 301 1.66 18.33 -7.67
N PHE A 302 2.70 18.06 -8.47
CA PHE A 302 4.06 17.78 -7.99
C PHE A 302 5.03 17.96 -9.17
N GLY A 303 5.71 19.11 -9.20
CA GLY A 303 6.65 19.45 -10.26
C GLY A 303 7.28 20.82 -10.11
N VAL A 304 7.77 21.19 -8.91
CA VAL A 304 8.77 22.25 -8.76
C VAL A 304 9.74 21.84 -7.66
N VAL A 305 10.92 21.40 -8.07
CA VAL A 305 12.12 21.28 -7.21
C VAL A 305 12.80 22.65 -7.24
N PRO A 306 12.98 23.36 -6.11
CA PRO A 306 13.85 24.53 -6.07
C PRO A 306 15.32 24.07 -6.14
N ARG A 307 16.12 24.81 -6.92
CA ARG A 307 17.59 24.68 -7.00
C ARG A 307 18.27 25.03 -5.69
#